data_AF-A0A2I0IA92-F1
#
_entry.id   AF-A0A2I0IA92-F1
#
_cell.length_a   1.000
_cell.length_b   1.000
_cell.length_c   1.000
_cell.angle_alpha   90.00
_cell.angle_beta   90.00
_cell.angle_gamma   90.00
#
_symmetry.space_group_name_H-M   'P 1'
#
loop_
_entity.id
_entity.type
_entity.pdbx_description
1 polymer ?
#
loop_
_entity_poly.entity_id
_entity_poly.type
_entity_poly.pdbx_seq_one_letter_code
_entity_poly.pdbx_strand_id
1 'polypeptide(L)'
;MAANISSPYTVSSSDGPGNQLISCTLNGENYLTWSKLMWTALIAKNKIGFVNGTIQKLNEGDANYQQWVTCNSMVVAWLSNSVDQELQPSVACIQNAKILWDDLNERFSQGFMG
;
A
#
# COMPACT_ATOMS: atom_id res chain seq x y z
N MET A 1 -6.39 -14.17 -28.99
CA MET A 1 -6.66 -13.04 -28.07
C MET A 1 -5.55 -13.01 -27.04
N ALA A 2 -4.57 -12.12 -27.21
CA ALA A 2 -3.51 -11.96 -26.22
C ALA A 2 -4.12 -11.26 -25.01
N ALA A 3 -4.12 -11.92 -23.85
CA ALA A 3 -4.38 -11.25 -22.59
C ALA A 3 -3.41 -10.06 -22.53
N ASN A 4 -3.94 -8.84 -22.44
CA ASN A 4 -3.15 -7.68 -22.11
C ASN A 4 -2.68 -7.95 -20.68
N ILE A 5 -1.48 -8.53 -20.55
CA ILE A 5 -0.82 -8.76 -19.27
C ILE A 5 -0.51 -7.35 -18.80
N SER A 6 -1.45 -6.74 -18.07
CA SER A 6 -1.24 -5.45 -17.44
C SER A 6 -0.03 -5.64 -16.54
N SER A 7 1.12 -5.14 -17.00
CA SER A 7 2.38 -5.25 -16.26
C SER A 7 2.12 -4.78 -14.83
N PRO A 8 2.61 -5.46 -13.78
CA PRO A 8 2.32 -5.07 -12.39
C PRO A 8 2.71 -3.61 -12.06
N TYR A 9 3.52 -3.00 -12.94
CA TYR A 9 4.01 -1.64 -12.88
C TYR A 9 3.17 -0.61 -13.66
N THR A 10 2.08 -1.01 -14.31
CA THR A 10 1.19 -0.04 -14.99
C THR A 10 0.48 0.82 -13.95
N VAL A 11 0.54 2.14 -14.13
CA VAL A 11 -0.25 3.11 -13.37
C VAL A 11 -1.44 3.45 -14.26
N SER A 12 -2.66 3.21 -13.79
CA SER A 12 -3.87 3.55 -14.58
C SER A 12 -4.06 5.06 -14.53
N SER A 13 -4.71 5.65 -15.53
CA SER A 13 -4.97 7.10 -15.54
C SER A 13 -5.85 7.59 -14.37
N SER A 14 -6.51 6.67 -13.67
CA SER A 14 -7.34 6.90 -12.48
C SER A 14 -6.58 6.67 -11.15
N ASP A 15 -5.30 6.33 -11.22
CA ASP A 15 -4.43 6.15 -10.06
C ASP A 15 -3.73 7.47 -9.73
N GLY A 16 -4.27 8.21 -8.76
CA GLY A 16 -3.67 9.43 -8.22
C GLY A 16 -3.27 9.26 -6.75
N PRO A 17 -2.17 9.86 -6.29
CA PRO A 17 -1.73 9.78 -4.89
C PRO A 17 -2.72 10.45 -3.92
N GLY A 18 -3.54 11.39 -4.41
CA GLY A 18 -4.63 12.01 -3.65
C GLY A 18 -5.96 11.26 -3.72
N ASN A 19 -6.04 10.15 -4.46
CA ASN A 19 -7.28 9.40 -4.59
C ASN A 19 -7.44 8.49 -3.36
N GLN A 20 -8.48 8.75 -2.57
CA GLN A 20 -8.75 7.97 -1.37
C GLN A 20 -9.22 6.56 -1.76
N LEU A 21 -8.39 5.54 -1.52
CA LEU A 21 -8.71 4.15 -1.88
C LEU A 21 -9.85 3.57 -1.03
N ILE A 22 -9.93 3.98 0.23
CA ILE A 22 -10.93 3.52 1.18
C ILE A 22 -11.44 4.69 2.01
N SER A 23 -12.75 4.74 2.26
CA SER A 23 -13.36 5.77 3.12
C SER A 23 -13.05 5.58 4.61
N CYS A 24 -12.42 4.46 4.98
CA CYS A 24 -12.11 4.11 6.37
C CYS A 24 -10.69 4.56 6.72
N THR A 25 -10.56 5.35 7.79
CA THR A 25 -9.29 5.81 8.34
C THR A 25 -8.87 4.92 9.50
N LEU A 26 -7.62 4.45 9.52
CA LEU A 26 -7.06 3.66 10.62
C LEU A 26 -6.92 4.53 11.87
N ASN A 27 -7.69 4.22 12.92
CA ASN A 27 -7.67 4.92 14.20
C ASN A 27 -7.07 4.09 15.34
N GLY A 28 -6.44 2.96 15.01
CA GLY A 28 -5.82 2.03 15.94
C GLY A 28 -6.75 0.93 16.46
N GLU A 29 -8.04 1.21 16.67
CA GLU A 29 -9.02 0.22 17.14
C GLU A 29 -9.66 -0.56 15.98
N ASN A 30 -9.73 0.05 14.80
CA ASN A 30 -10.44 -0.51 13.64
C ASN A 30 -9.54 -1.29 12.67
N TYR A 31 -8.35 -1.71 13.10
CA TYR A 31 -7.34 -2.31 12.22
C TYR A 31 -7.86 -3.49 11.39
N LEU A 32 -8.67 -4.39 11.98
CA LEU A 32 -9.23 -5.54 11.25
C LEU A 32 -10.15 -5.13 10.10
N THR A 33 -10.92 -4.05 10.28
CA THR A 33 -11.81 -3.52 9.25
C THR A 33 -11.02 -2.77 8.20
N TRP A 34 -10.13 -1.87 8.63
CA TRP A 34 -9.27 -1.09 7.76
C TRP A 34 -8.38 -1.98 6.88
N SER A 35 -7.72 -2.99 7.46
CA SER A 35 -6.81 -3.89 6.74
C SER A 35 -7.55 -4.68 5.66
N LYS A 36 -8.75 -5.21 5.95
CA LYS A 36 -9.58 -5.91 4.95
C LYS A 36 -10.01 -5.00 3.80
N LEU A 37 -10.44 -3.77 4.11
CA LEU A 37 -10.84 -2.80 3.09
C LEU A 37 -9.65 -2.39 2.22
N MET A 38 -8.52 -2.05 2.84
CA MET A 38 -7.30 -1.68 2.13
C MET A 38 -6.78 -2.83 1.25
N TRP A 39 -6.74 -4.05 1.80
CA TRP A 39 -6.35 -5.25 1.05
C TRP A 39 -7.22 -5.47 -0.18
N THR A 40 -8.54 -5.32 -0.04
CA THR A 40 -9.49 -5.46 -1.16
C THR A 40 -9.28 -4.37 -2.21
N ALA A 41 -9.06 -3.12 -1.80
CA ALA A 41 -8.81 -2.01 -2.69
C ALA A 41 -7.50 -2.19 -3.49
N LEU A 42 -6.44 -2.68 -2.83
CA LEU A 42 -5.16 -2.98 -3.47
C LEU A 42 -5.27 -4.16 -4.46
N ILE A 43 -6.09 -5.17 -4.19
CA ILE A 43 -6.41 -6.23 -5.16
C ILE A 43 -7.10 -5.64 -6.38
N ALA A 44 -8.13 -4.81 -6.18
CA ALA A 44 -8.88 -4.18 -7.27
C ALA A 44 -8.00 -3.28 -8.16
N LYS A 45 -6.91 -2.73 -7.61
CA LYS A 45 -5.90 -1.93 -8.32
C LYS A 45 -4.74 -2.75 -8.89
N ASN A 46 -4.70 -4.06 -8.66
CA ASN A 46 -3.57 -4.93 -9.00
C ASN A 46 -2.24 -4.48 -8.36
N LYS A 47 -2.29 -3.92 -7.15
CA LYS A 47 -1.12 -3.43 -6.38
C LYS A 47 -0.83 -4.22 -5.12
N ILE A 48 -1.60 -5.28 -4.84
CA ILE A 48 -1.44 -6.10 -3.63
C ILE A 48 -0.05 -6.72 -3.49
N GLY A 49 0.65 -6.97 -4.61
CA GLY A 49 1.99 -7.54 -4.58
C GLY A 49 3.05 -6.65 -3.93
N PHE A 50 2.81 -5.32 -3.87
CA PHE A 50 3.71 -4.39 -3.17
C PHE A 50 3.63 -4.50 -1.65
N VAL A 51 2.48 -4.93 -1.09
CA VAL A 51 2.30 -5.10 0.35
C VAL A 51 2.55 -6.54 0.82
N ASN A 52 2.11 -7.55 0.04
CA ASN A 52 2.33 -8.95 0.43
C ASN A 52 3.77 -9.43 0.14
N GLY A 53 4.54 -8.68 -0.66
CA GLY A 53 5.93 -8.99 -1.00
C GLY A 53 6.15 -9.88 -2.22
N THR A 54 5.11 -10.24 -2.99
CA THR A 54 5.27 -10.94 -4.27
C THR A 54 5.95 -10.07 -5.32
N ILE A 55 5.81 -8.74 -5.23
CA ILE A 55 6.59 -7.79 -6.03
C ILE A 55 7.75 -7.30 -5.18
N GLN A 56 8.93 -7.89 -5.42
CA GLN A 56 10.16 -7.50 -4.73
C GLN A 56 10.73 -6.20 -5.32
N LYS A 57 11.56 -5.51 -4.53
CA LYS A 57 12.31 -4.34 -5.00
C LYS A 57 13.22 -4.77 -6.15
N LEU A 58 13.07 -4.11 -7.29
CA LEU A 58 13.93 -4.31 -8.45
C LEU A 58 15.31 -3.69 -8.23
N ASN A 59 16.32 -4.22 -8.94
CA ASN A 59 17.64 -3.63 -8.97
C ASN A 59 17.63 -2.30 -9.72
N GLU A 60 18.50 -1.36 -9.34
CA GLU A 60 18.55 -0.01 -9.93
C GLU A 60 18.87 0.00 -11.44
N GLY A 61 19.51 -1.07 -11.94
CA GLY A 61 19.79 -1.25 -13.36
C GLY A 61 18.63 -1.85 -14.18
N ASP A 62 17.50 -2.18 -13.55
CA ASP A 62 16.34 -2.74 -14.25
C ASP A 62 15.57 -1.65 -14.99
N ALA A 63 15.18 -1.91 -16.24
CA ALA A 63 14.39 -0.98 -17.05
C ALA A 63 13.04 -0.60 -16.39
N ASN A 64 12.53 -1.45 -15.49
CA ASN A 64 11.29 -1.20 -14.77
C ASN A 64 11.47 -0.60 -13.38
N TYR A 65 12.71 -0.30 -12.94
CA TYR A 65 12.98 0.22 -11.60
C TYR A 65 12.21 1.51 -11.31
N GLN A 66 12.21 2.48 -12.23
CA GLN A 66 11.50 3.75 -12.05
C GLN A 66 9.97 3.56 -11.94
N GLN A 67 9.41 2.61 -12.69
CA GLN A 67 7.99 2.29 -12.63
C GLN A 67 7.64 1.58 -11.31
N TRP A 68 8.51 0.71 -10.83
CA TRP A 68 8.41 0.10 -9.50
C TRP A 68 8.42 1.16 -8.40
N VAL A 69 9.38 2.11 -8.45
CA VAL A 69 9.48 3.21 -7.47
C VAL A 69 8.19 4.02 -7.44
N THR A 70 7.68 4.39 -8.63
CA THR A 70 6.43 5.15 -8.76
C THR A 70 5.25 4.40 -8.13
N CYS A 71 5.09 3.11 -8.45
CA CYS A 71 4.02 2.28 -7.90
C CYS A 71 4.14 2.11 -6.39
N ASN A 72 5.35 1.84 -5.89
CA ASN A 72 5.60 1.71 -4.46
C ASN A 72 5.27 3.02 -3.71
N SER A 73 5.74 4.17 -4.21
CA SER A 73 5.44 5.48 -3.61
C SER A 73 3.95 5.78 -3.59
N MET A 74 3.21 5.37 -4.63
CA MET A 74 1.76 5.51 -4.68
C MET A 74 1.05 4.67 -3.62
N VAL A 75 1.46 3.41 -3.44
CA VAL A 75 0.91 2.54 -2.39
C VAL A 75 1.23 3.09 -1.00
N VAL A 76 2.46 3.60 -0.78
CA VAL A 76 2.83 4.27 0.47
C VAL A 76 1.95 5.49 0.73
N ALA A 77 1.68 6.31 -0.29
CA ALA A 77 0.80 7.46 -0.15
C ALA A 77 -0.62 7.05 0.22
N TRP A 78 -1.18 6.01 -0.40
CA TRP A 78 -2.52 5.52 -0.06
C TRP A 78 -2.61 4.95 1.35
N LEU A 79 -1.60 4.19 1.77
CA LEU A 79 -1.52 3.68 3.14
C LEU A 79 -1.46 4.85 4.13
N SER A 80 -0.53 5.79 3.92
CA SER A 80 -0.34 6.95 4.80
C SER A 80 -1.58 7.85 4.87
N ASN A 81 -2.22 8.12 3.73
CA ASN A 81 -3.45 8.93 3.67
C ASN A 81 -4.67 8.24 4.29
N SER A 82 -4.63 6.92 4.45
CA SER A 82 -5.68 6.15 5.12
C SER A 82 -5.44 5.96 6.62
N VAL A 83 -4.39 6.55 7.17
CA VAL A 83 -4.06 6.52 8.60
C VAL A 83 -4.45 7.87 9.23
N ASP A 84 -5.00 7.81 10.44
CA ASP A 84 -5.39 9.01 11.17
C ASP A 84 -4.19 9.95 11.39
N GLN A 85 -4.44 11.25 11.36
CA GLN A 85 -3.40 12.28 11.46
C GLN A 85 -2.58 12.15 12.75
N GLU A 86 -3.16 11.64 13.84
CA GLU A 86 -2.42 11.38 15.09
C GLU A 86 -1.38 10.25 14.94
N LEU A 87 -1.64 9.30 14.05
CA LEU A 87 -0.78 8.13 13.80
C LEU A 87 0.15 8.34 12.60
N GLN A 88 -0.11 9.31 11.72
CA GLN A 88 0.71 9.62 10.55
C GLN A 88 2.20 9.87 10.83
N PRO A 89 2.61 10.61 11.89
CA PRO A 89 4.03 10.85 12.18
C PRO A 89 4.81 9.54 12.38
N SER A 90 4.13 8.51 12.88
CA SER A 90 4.73 7.22 13.19
C SER A 90 5.00 6.35 11.95
N VAL A 91 4.40 6.71 10.80
CA VAL A 91 4.50 5.98 9.53
C VAL A 91 5.12 6.81 8.40
N ALA A 92 5.19 8.14 8.54
CA ALA A 92 5.69 9.08 7.53
C ALA A 92 7.13 8.82 7.07
N CYS A 93 7.95 8.17 7.90
CA CYS A 93 9.35 7.85 7.57
C CYS A 93 9.50 6.59 6.70
N ILE A 94 8.43 5.80 6.51
CA ILE A 94 8.52 4.50 5.83
C ILE A 94 8.21 4.65 4.34
N GLN A 95 9.25 4.54 3.51
CA GLN A 95 9.14 4.73 2.05
C GLN A 95 8.87 3.42 1.28
N ASN A 96 8.78 2.28 1.97
CA ASN A 96 8.51 0.99 1.36
C ASN A 96 7.12 0.49 1.78
N ALA A 97 6.26 0.22 0.80
CA ALA A 97 4.88 -0.18 1.03
C ALA A 97 4.76 -1.45 1.88
N LYS A 98 5.64 -2.43 1.66
CA LYS A 98 5.67 -3.66 2.44
C LYS A 98 6.05 -3.40 3.89
N ILE A 99 7.14 -2.67 4.12
CA ILE A 99 7.61 -2.34 5.46
C ILE A 99 6.52 -1.57 6.22
N LEU A 100 5.85 -0.62 5.55
CA LEU A 100 4.76 0.15 6.14
C LEU A 100 3.57 -0.73 6.50
N TRP A 101 3.19 -1.66 5.61
CA TRP A 101 2.11 -2.60 5.87
C TRP A 101 2.42 -3.52 7.05
N ASP A 102 3.63 -4.10 7.09
CA ASP A 102 4.07 -4.99 8.17
C ASP A 102 4.14 -4.24 9.52
N ASP A 103 4.63 -2.99 9.54
CA ASP A 103 4.68 -2.14 10.73
C ASP A 103 3.27 -1.81 11.27
N LEU A 104 2.34 -1.42 10.39
CA LEU A 104 0.94 -1.21 10.76
C LEU A 104 0.29 -2.49 11.30
N ASN A 105 0.59 -3.63 10.68
CA ASN A 105 0.10 -4.92 11.14
C ASN A 105 0.64 -5.28 12.51
N GLU A 106 1.94 -5.13 12.76
CA GLU A 106 2.54 -5.45 14.06
C GLU A 106 1.98 -4.56 15.17
N ARG A 107 1.88 -3.25 14.92
CA ARG A 107 1.42 -2.26 15.91
C ARG A 107 -0.05 -2.43 16.28
N PHE A 108 -0.93 -2.64 15.30
CA PHE A 108 -2.37 -2.59 15.52
C PHE A 108 -3.08 -3.94 15.48
N SER A 109 -2.45 -5.00 14.94
CA SER A 109 -3.00 -6.37 15.04
C SER A 109 -2.84 -6.95 16.46
N GLN A 110 -1.94 -6.41 17.29
CA GLN A 110 -1.65 -6.94 18.64
C GLN A 110 -2.39 -6.21 19.78
N GLY A 111 -3.18 -5.17 19.49
CA GLY A 111 -3.99 -4.47 20.50
C GLY A 111 -5.11 -5.29 21.16
N PHE A 112 -5.23 -6.59 20.85
CA PHE A 112 -6.18 -7.53 21.49
C PHE A 112 -5.51 -8.53 22.45
N MET A 113 -4.24 -8.31 22.83
CA MET A 113 -3.59 -9.04 23.92
C MET A 113 -3.09 -8.05 24.99
N GLY A 114 -4.02 -7.59 25.83
CA GLY A 114 -3.77 -6.85 27.05
C GLY A 114 -4.97 -6.95 27.97
#